data_AF-A0A2V7C5S4-F1
#
_entry.id   AF-A0A2V7C5S4-F1
#
_cell.length_a   1.000
_cell.length_b   1.000
_cell.length_c   1.000
_cell.angle_alpha   90.00
_cell.angle_beta   90.00
_cell.angle_gamma   90.00
#
_symmetry.space_group_name_H-M   'P 1'
#
loop_
_entity.id
_entity.type
_entity.pdbx_description
1 polymer ?
#
loop_
_entity_poly.entity_id
_entity_poly.type
_entity_poly.pdbx_seq_one_letter_code
_entity_poly.pdbx_strand_id
1 'polypeptide(L)'
;MLFVRLRSLLFASCPDHPVALCEKCRRTYTPEQLGTEIGDGCYLCHDCGADLRESVVAHARTCPNLIPQKPLARMASVTSSMISPAVSNRFATRRRARLGLDVHTAAR
;
A
#
# COMPACT_ATOMS: atom_id res chain seq x y z
N MET A 1 -1.74 -6.38 14.19
CA MET A 1 -2.05 -5.63 12.95
C MET A 1 -0.85 -5.38 12.02
N LEU A 2 0.40 -5.30 12.50
CA LEU A 2 1.57 -5.03 11.65
C LEU A 2 1.78 -6.06 10.51
N PHE A 3 1.57 -7.35 10.79
CA PHE A 3 1.74 -8.42 9.80
C PHE A 3 0.71 -8.39 8.67
N VAL A 4 -0.51 -7.88 8.91
CA VAL A 4 -1.53 -7.74 7.85
C VAL A 4 -1.04 -6.74 6.78
N ARG A 5 -0.51 -5.60 7.22
CA ARG A 5 0.05 -4.59 6.30
C ARG A 5 1.30 -5.09 5.59
N LEU A 6 2.20 -5.75 6.33
CA LEU A 6 3.41 -6.33 5.76
C LEU A 6 3.08 -7.35 4.66
N ARG A 7 2.08 -8.20 4.91
CA ARG A 7 1.60 -9.17 3.92
C ARG A 7 1.17 -8.50 2.62
N SER A 8 0.32 -7.48 2.68
CA SER A 8 -0.12 -6.75 1.48
C SER A 8 1.06 -6.16 0.70
N LEU A 9 2.07 -5.65 1.40
CA LEU A 9 3.29 -5.12 0.76
C LEU A 9 4.12 -6.22 0.10
N LEU A 10 4.29 -7.38 0.75
CA LEU A 10 5.02 -8.50 0.18
C LEU A 10 4.37 -8.99 -1.11
N PHE A 11 3.04 -9.13 -1.12
CA PHE A 11 2.30 -9.51 -2.32
C PHE A 11 2.39 -8.48 -3.44
N ALA A 12 2.31 -7.19 -3.10
CA ALA A 12 2.33 -6.13 -4.10
C ALA A 12 3.73 -5.82 -4.67
N SER A 13 4.77 -5.98 -3.86
CA SER A 13 6.12 -5.47 -4.17
C SER A 13 7.17 -6.57 -4.32
N CYS A 14 6.91 -7.79 -3.84
CA CYS A 14 7.85 -8.91 -3.89
C CYS A 14 7.27 -10.20 -4.50
N PRO A 15 6.49 -10.17 -5.60
CA PRO A 15 5.88 -11.39 -6.15
C PRO A 15 6.92 -12.36 -6.74
N ASP A 16 8.01 -11.84 -7.30
CA ASP A 16 8.92 -12.61 -8.16
C ASP A 16 10.17 -13.14 -7.45
N HIS A 17 10.25 -13.05 -6.12
CA HIS A 17 11.41 -13.56 -5.37
C HIS A 17 11.05 -14.11 -4.00
N PRO A 18 11.90 -14.98 -3.42
CA PRO A 18 11.63 -15.52 -2.10
C PRO A 18 11.74 -14.47 -1.00
N VAL A 19 10.77 -14.49 -0.10
CA VAL A 19 10.64 -13.51 1.01
C VAL A 19 10.90 -14.13 2.38
N ALA A 20 11.04 -15.46 2.45
CA ALA A 20 11.47 -16.16 3.66
C ALA A 20 12.36 -17.35 3.32
N LEU A 21 13.19 -17.73 4.29
CA LEU A 21 14.02 -18.92 4.31
C LEU A 21 13.78 -19.66 5.63
N CYS A 22 13.45 -20.94 5.53
CA CYS A 22 13.45 -21.83 6.69
C CYS A 22 14.87 -22.35 6.92
N GLU A 23 15.51 -22.00 8.03
CA GLU A 23 16.87 -22.47 8.32
C GLU A 23 16.94 -23.99 8.57
N LYS A 24 15.86 -24.59 9.10
CA LYS A 24 15.80 -26.04 9.35
C LYS A 24 15.69 -26.86 8.07
N CYS A 25 14.77 -26.46 7.19
CA CYS A 25 14.49 -27.18 5.94
C CYS A 25 15.32 -26.67 4.76
N ARG A 26 16.01 -25.54 4.93
CA ARG A 26 16.77 -24.83 3.88
C ARG A 26 15.93 -24.51 2.64
N ARG A 27 14.61 -24.39 2.83
CA ARG A 27 13.65 -24.04 1.78
C ARG A 27 13.28 -22.59 1.83
N THR A 28 13.16 -21.99 0.66
CA THR A 28 12.72 -20.61 0.48
C THR A 28 11.25 -20.56 0.11
N TYR A 29 10.60 -19.46 0.45
CA TYR A 29 9.16 -19.30 0.24
C TYR A 29 8.84 -17.93 -0.37
N THR A 30 7.95 -17.92 -1.36
CA THR A 30 7.37 -16.70 -1.95
C THR A 30 6.19 -16.18 -1.10
N PRO A 31 5.75 -14.92 -1.30
CA PRO A 31 4.59 -14.39 -0.58
C PRO A 31 3.32 -15.22 -0.81
N GLU A 32 3.15 -15.73 -2.03
CA GLU A 32 2.00 -16.57 -2.41
C GLU A 32 1.97 -17.88 -1.62
N GLN A 33 3.12 -18.53 -1.49
CA GLN A 33 3.25 -19.78 -0.73
C GLN A 33 2.96 -19.58 0.76
N LEU A 34 3.44 -18.48 1.36
CA LEU A 34 3.18 -18.17 2.78
C LEU A 34 1.80 -17.57 3.03
N GLY A 35 1.15 -17.12 1.95
CA GLY A 35 -0.10 -16.40 1.99
C GLY A 35 -1.34 -17.27 1.76
N THR A 36 -1.20 -18.57 1.55
CA THR A 36 -2.37 -19.45 1.42
C THR A 36 -3.19 -19.53 2.71
N GLU A 37 -2.55 -19.39 3.88
CA GLU A 37 -3.22 -19.48 5.18
C GLU A 37 -3.54 -18.09 5.78
N ILE A 38 -4.72 -17.97 6.39
CA ILE A 38 -5.20 -16.77 7.09
C ILE A 38 -5.38 -17.15 8.57
N GLY A 39 -4.68 -16.46 9.48
CA GLY A 39 -4.77 -16.72 10.93
C GLY A 39 -3.42 -17.12 11.54
N ASP A 40 -3.43 -17.84 12.66
CA ASP A 40 -2.22 -18.13 13.43
C ASP A 40 -1.21 -19.06 12.72
N GLY A 41 -1.65 -19.78 11.68
CA GLY A 41 -0.78 -20.59 10.80
C GLY A 41 0.01 -19.78 9.77
N CYS A 42 -0.18 -18.46 9.68
CA CYS A 42 0.56 -17.65 8.72
C CYS A 42 2.06 -17.59 9.06
N TYR A 43 2.88 -17.69 8.01
CA TYR A 43 4.35 -17.67 8.06
C TYR A 43 4.97 -18.89 8.77
N LEU A 44 4.33 -20.06 8.69
CA LEU A 44 4.95 -21.32 9.11
C LEU A 44 5.59 -22.03 7.91
N CYS A 45 6.68 -22.74 8.16
CA CYS A 45 7.25 -23.67 7.20
C CYS A 45 6.29 -24.84 6.98
N HIS A 46 5.91 -25.12 5.72
CA HIS A 46 4.97 -26.18 5.40
C HIS A 46 5.49 -27.59 5.75
N ASP A 47 6.81 -27.78 5.77
CA ASP A 47 7.39 -29.10 6.03
C ASP A 47 7.63 -29.39 7.52
N CYS A 48 8.05 -28.38 8.29
CA CYS A 48 8.49 -28.59 9.68
C CYS A 48 7.76 -27.74 10.72
N GLY A 49 6.82 -26.89 10.31
CA GLY A 49 6.04 -26.02 11.19
C GLY A 49 6.86 -24.92 11.88
N ALA A 50 8.13 -24.70 11.49
CA ALA A 50 8.95 -23.65 12.07
C ALA A 50 8.39 -22.26 11.72
N ASP A 51 8.43 -21.35 12.68
CA ASP A 51 8.04 -19.94 12.48
C ASP A 51 9.05 -19.22 11.57
N LEU A 52 8.56 -18.62 10.49
CA LEU A 52 9.31 -17.87 9.50
C LEU A 52 9.15 -16.35 9.64
N ARG A 53 8.39 -15.86 10.63
CA ARG A 53 8.13 -14.42 10.83
C ARG A 53 9.41 -13.60 10.91
N GLU A 54 10.42 -14.10 11.63
CA GLU A 54 11.72 -13.41 11.74
C GLU A 54 12.42 -13.29 10.38
N SER A 55 12.39 -14.37 9.58
CA SER A 55 12.93 -14.37 8.22
C SER A 55 12.21 -13.37 7.31
N VAL A 56 10.88 -13.31 7.40
CA VAL A 56 10.06 -12.34 6.65
C VAL A 56 10.33 -10.90 7.08
N VAL A 57 10.54 -10.65 8.37
CA VAL A 57 10.91 -9.32 8.89
C VAL A 57 12.31 -8.94 8.42
N ALA A 58 13.26 -9.87 8.42
CA ALA A 58 14.61 -9.64 7.90
C ALA A 58 14.58 -9.30 6.40
N HIS A 59 13.74 -9.99 5.63
CA HIS A 59 13.48 -9.65 4.23
C HIS A 59 12.94 -8.22 4.08
N ALA A 60 11.91 -7.85 4.84
CA ALA A 60 11.29 -6.52 4.74
C ALA A 60 12.27 -5.37 5.03
N ARG A 61 13.28 -5.60 5.87
CA ARG A 61 14.31 -4.61 6.21
C ARG A 61 15.39 -4.46 5.13
N THR A 62 15.61 -5.48 4.32
CA THR A 62 16.73 -5.56 3.38
C THR A 62 16.30 -5.51 1.92
N CYS A 63 15.03 -5.81 1.62
CA CYS A 63 14.51 -5.88 0.28
C CYS A 63 14.44 -4.47 -0.36
N PRO A 64 15.10 -4.24 -1.50
CA PRO A 64 15.04 -2.97 -2.21
C PRO A 64 13.62 -2.56 -2.61
N ASN A 65 12.71 -3.51 -2.87
CA ASN A 65 11.33 -3.21 -3.26
C ASN A 65 10.47 -2.69 -2.09
N LEU A 66 10.91 -2.94 -0.85
CA LEU A 66 10.19 -2.56 0.38
C LEU A 66 10.88 -1.43 1.14
N ILE A 67 12.19 -1.28 0.98
CA ILE A 67 12.89 -0.06 1.37
C ILE A 67 12.27 1.06 0.52
N PRO A 68 11.86 2.19 1.12
CA PRO A 68 11.38 3.32 0.35
C PRO A 68 12.45 3.69 -0.67
N GLN A 69 12.22 3.33 -1.94
CA GLN A 69 12.95 3.93 -3.04
C GLN A 69 12.75 5.42 -2.84
N LYS A 70 13.84 6.15 -2.56
CA LYS A 70 13.85 7.62 -2.50
C LYS A 70 12.86 8.10 -3.54
N PRO A 71 11.83 8.90 -3.18
CA PRO A 71 10.77 9.22 -4.13
C PRO A 71 11.45 9.70 -5.40
N LEU A 72 11.26 8.95 -6.49
CA LEU A 72 11.71 9.33 -7.82
C LEU A 72 11.28 10.78 -7.98
N ALA A 73 12.28 11.66 -8.04
CA ALA A 73 12.20 13.10 -8.16
C ALA A 73 10.82 13.68 -7.85
N ARG A 74 10.67 14.20 -6.61
CA ARG A 74 9.92 15.42 -6.29
C ARG A 74 8.92 15.76 -7.40
N MET A 75 7.69 15.25 -7.31
CA MET A 75 6.58 15.77 -8.12
C MET A 75 6.78 17.27 -8.12
N ALA A 76 7.13 17.82 -9.29
CA ALA A 76 7.40 19.23 -9.43
C ALA A 76 6.27 19.91 -8.69
N SER A 77 6.61 20.73 -7.71
CA SER A 77 5.67 21.60 -7.04
C SER A 77 4.84 22.21 -8.14
N VAL A 78 3.64 21.67 -8.34
CA VAL A 78 2.60 22.33 -9.12
C VAL A 78 2.33 23.52 -8.25
N THR A 79 3.05 24.60 -8.54
CA THR A 79 2.70 25.92 -8.08
C THR A 79 1.20 26.01 -8.33
N SER A 80 0.44 26.26 -7.26
CA SER A 80 -1.01 26.48 -7.29
C SER A 80 -1.45 27.66 -8.19
N SER A 81 -0.58 28.12 -9.09
CA SER A 81 -0.73 29.25 -10.00
C SER A 81 -1.34 28.91 -11.37
N MET A 82 -1.68 27.64 -11.68
CA MET A 82 -2.34 27.30 -12.96
C MET A 82 -3.73 26.66 -12.82
N ILE A 83 -4.41 26.82 -11.68
CA ILE A 83 -5.86 26.66 -11.71
C ILE A 83 -6.45 27.98 -12.20
N SER A 84 -6.83 28.05 -13.47
CA SER A 84 -7.60 29.17 -13.99
C SER A 84 -8.81 29.40 -13.07
N PRO A 85 -9.06 30.64 -12.61
CA PRO A 85 -10.18 30.96 -11.71
C PRO A 85 -11.52 30.44 -12.24
N ALA A 86 -11.67 30.38 -13.57
CA ALA A 86 -12.84 29.85 -14.25
C ALA A 86 -13.10 28.36 -13.96
N VAL A 87 -12.04 27.55 -13.81
CA VAL A 87 -12.14 26.12 -13.51
C VAL A 87 -12.51 25.91 -12.05
N SER A 88 -11.88 26.65 -11.13
CA SER A 88 -12.20 26.62 -9.70
C SER A 88 -13.67 26.98 -9.43
N ASN A 89 -14.19 28.00 -10.14
CA ASN A 89 -15.56 28.44 -9.98
C ASN A 89 -16.57 27.38 -10.45
N ARG A 90 -16.31 26.71 -11.59
CA ARG A 90 -17.17 25.60 -12.08
C ARG A 90 -17.28 24.45 -11.08
N PHE A 91 -16.19 24.11 -10.39
CA PHE A 91 -16.22 23.06 -9.36
C PHE A 91 -17.00 23.50 -8.11
N ALA A 92 -16.87 24.76 -7.69
CA ALA A 92 -17.63 25.31 -6.58
C ALA A 92 -19.14 25.35 -6.87
N THR A 93 -19.54 25.81 -8.07
CA THR A 93 -20.95 25.85 -8.49
C THR A 93 -21.56 24.45 -8.54
N ARG A 94 -20.87 23.47 -9.13
CA ARG A 94 -21.35 22.08 -9.16
C ARG A 94 -21.52 21.49 -7.76
N ARG A 95 -20.64 21.83 -6.82
CA ARG A 95 -20.72 21.37 -5.43
C ARG A 95 -21.91 21.99 -4.71
N ARG A 96 -22.18 23.30 -4.90
CA ARG A 96 -23.34 23.99 -4.31
C ARG A 96 -24.67 23.44 -4.83
N ALA A 97 -24.78 23.20 -6.14
CA ALA A 97 -25.95 22.58 -6.75
C ALA A 97 -26.24 21.18 -6.20
N ARG A 98 -25.20 20.35 -5.98
CA ARG A 98 -25.37 19.02 -5.36
C ARG A 98 -25.78 19.08 -3.89
N LEU A 99 -25.36 20.12 -3.17
CA LEU A 99 -25.67 20.31 -1.76
C LEU A 99 -26.99 21.06 -1.53
N GLY A 100 -27.72 21.43 -2.59
CA GLY A 100 -29.00 22.13 -2.49
C GLY A 100 -28.91 23.52 -1.86
N LEU A 101 -27.73 24.15 -1.90
CA LEU A 101 -27.46 25.45 -1.26
C LEU A 101 -27.89 26.66 -2.10
N ASP A 102 -28.37 26.45 -3.32
CA ASP A 102 -28.88 27.50 -4.22
C ASP A 102 -30.40 27.70 -4.07
N VAL A 103 -30.87 27.87 -2.84
CA VAL A 103 -32.23 28.37 -2.58
C VAL A 103 -32.13 29.71 -1.85
N HIS A 104 -32.63 30.73 -2.55
CA HIS A 104 -32.89 32.12 -2.15
C HIS A 104 -31.80 33.18 -2.38
N THR A 105 -31.76 33.69 -3.60
CA THR A 105 -31.80 35.15 -3.82
C THR A 105 -32.73 35.49 -5.00
N ALA A 106 -34.02 35.60 -4.71
CA ALA A 106 -34.98 36.34 -5.52
C ALA A 106 -36.17 36.74 -4.64
N ALA A 107 -35.97 37.79 -3.84
CA ALA A 107 -37.06 38.56 -3.23
C ALA A 107 -36.55 39.96 -2.88
N ARG A 108 -36.59 40.87 -3.85
CA ARG A 108 -37.21 42.20 -3.74
C ARG A 108 -37.17 42.90 -5.08
#